data_AF-H6SHV6-F1
#
_entry.id   AF-H6SHV6-F1
#
_cell.length_a   1.000
_cell.length_b   1.000
_cell.length_c   1.000
_cell.angle_alpha   90.00
_cell.angle_beta   90.00
_cell.angle_gamma   90.00
#
_symmetry.space_group_name_H-M   'P 1'
#
loop_
_entity.id
_entity.type
_entity.pdbx_description
1 polymer ?
#
loop_
_entity_poly.entity_id
_entity_poly.type
_entity_poly.pdbx_seq_one_letter_code
_entity_poly.pdbx_strand_id
1 'polypeptide(L)'
;MIAPGRVYRRDTDDATHSHQFHQIEGLVVDKNITMADLKGTLDLVMKKMFGQDRELRWRPSYFPFTEPSVEVDISCFKCGGKGCNVCKHTGWIEILGAGMVHPNVLEMSGLDSSVY
;
A
#
# COMPACT_ATOMS: atom_id res chain seq x y z
N MET A 1 2.20 0.75 -14.34
CA MET A 1 2.13 -0.73 -14.40
C MET A 1 1.28 -1.23 -13.24
N ILE A 2 0.46 -2.25 -13.45
CA ILE A 2 -0.17 -3.05 -12.38
C ILE A 2 0.25 -4.50 -12.58
N ALA A 3 0.78 -5.13 -11.53
CA ALA A 3 1.35 -6.46 -11.57
C ALA A 3 0.66 -7.38 -10.54
N PRO A 4 -0.46 -8.04 -10.90
CA PRO A 4 -1.05 -9.08 -10.07
C PRO A 4 -0.32 -10.41 -10.29
N GLY A 5 -0.07 -11.17 -9.23
CA GLY A 5 0.63 -12.44 -9.36
C GLY A 5 0.65 -13.30 -8.11
N ARG A 6 1.12 -14.54 -8.28
CA ARG A 6 1.49 -15.41 -7.17
C ARG A 6 2.87 -15.04 -6.68
N VAL A 7 3.02 -14.96 -5.37
CA VAL A 7 4.28 -14.71 -4.69
C VAL A 7 4.53 -15.83 -3.68
N TYR A 8 5.80 -16.01 -3.34
CA TYR A 8 6.26 -17.12 -2.53
C TYR A 8 7.04 -16.60 -1.34
N ARG A 9 6.75 -17.16 -0.17
CA ARG A 9 7.47 -16.88 1.07
C ARG A 9 7.83 -18.21 1.71
N ARG A 10 9.08 -18.34 2.15
CA ARG A 10 9.50 -19.50 2.94
C ARG A 10 8.95 -19.35 4.36
N ASP A 11 7.73 -19.79 4.57
CA ASP A 11 7.04 -19.79 5.87
C ASP A 11 6.31 -21.13 6.09
N THR A 12 5.97 -21.45 7.34
CA THR A 12 5.16 -22.63 7.64
C THR A 12 3.68 -22.28 7.48
N ASP A 13 2.93 -23.12 6.76
CA ASP A 13 1.49 -22.89 6.58
C ASP A 13 0.76 -23.01 7.93
N ASP A 14 -0.06 -21.99 8.24
CA ASP A 14 -0.95 -21.96 9.41
C ASP A 14 -2.26 -21.20 9.07
N ALA A 15 -3.07 -20.87 10.07
CA ALA A 15 -4.36 -20.19 9.86
C ALA A 15 -4.24 -18.77 9.25
N THR A 16 -3.06 -18.16 9.30
CA THR A 16 -2.78 -16.79 8.86
C THR A 16 -1.62 -16.67 7.86
N HIS A 17 -0.86 -17.74 7.65
CA HIS A 17 0.29 -17.78 6.76
C HIS A 17 0.14 -18.89 5.70
N SER A 18 0.53 -18.57 4.48
CA SER A 18 0.69 -19.55 3.40
C SER A 18 1.99 -19.28 2.66
N HIS A 19 2.73 -20.34 2.35
CA HIS A 19 3.98 -20.28 1.58
C HIS A 19 3.78 -19.73 0.16
N GLN A 20 2.55 -19.79 -0.38
CA GLN A 20 2.16 -19.20 -1.65
C GLN A 20 0.88 -18.38 -1.47
N PHE A 21 0.92 -17.11 -1.86
CA PHE A 21 -0.25 -16.22 -1.83
C PHE A 21 -0.22 -15.28 -3.03
N HIS A 22 -1.17 -14.35 -3.09
CA HIS A 22 -1.31 -13.42 -4.22
C HIS A 22 -1.04 -11.99 -3.77
N GLN A 23 -0.31 -11.24 -4.59
CA GLN A 23 -0.08 -9.82 -4.41
C GLN A 23 -0.42 -9.07 -5.69
N ILE A 24 -0.73 -7.78 -5.53
CA ILE A 24 -0.89 -6.83 -6.62
C ILE A 24 -0.01 -5.65 -6.29
N GLU A 25 0.96 -5.37 -7.16
CA GLU A 25 1.81 -4.18 -7.05
C GLU A 25 1.44 -3.15 -8.12
N GLY A 26 1.65 -1.88 -7.79
CA GLY A 26 1.47 -0.76 -8.70
C GLY A 26 2.74 0.08 -8.77
N LEU A 27 3.10 0.50 -9.98
CA LEU A 27 4.24 1.37 -10.23
C LEU A 27 3.83 2.48 -11.21
N VAL A 28 4.04 3.72 -10.78
CA VAL A 28 3.89 4.93 -11.61
C VAL A 28 5.21 5.66 -11.55
N VAL A 29 5.79 5.93 -12.72
CA VAL A 29 7.00 6.72 -12.90
C VAL A 29 6.73 7.68 -14.04
N ASP A 30 6.76 8.96 -13.75
CA ASP A 30 6.60 10.05 -14.71
C ASP A 30 7.16 11.33 -14.07
N LYS A 31 7.33 12.38 -14.86
CA LYS A 31 7.89 13.64 -14.37
C LYS A 31 6.94 14.31 -13.39
N ASN A 32 7.50 14.85 -12.30
CA ASN A 32 6.76 15.58 -11.26
C ASN A 32 5.70 14.74 -10.52
N ILE A 33 5.87 13.41 -10.44
CA ILE A 33 5.02 12.59 -9.58
C ILE A 33 5.35 12.87 -8.12
N THR A 34 4.30 13.09 -7.32
CA THR A 34 4.43 13.46 -5.90
C THR A 34 3.70 12.46 -5.00
N MET A 35 4.01 12.53 -3.69
CA MET A 35 3.28 11.77 -2.67
C MET A 35 1.78 12.13 -2.63
N ALA A 36 1.40 13.33 -3.08
CA ALA A 36 0.00 13.73 -3.18
C ALA A 36 -0.75 12.94 -4.26
N ASP A 37 -0.08 12.64 -5.38
CA ASP A 37 -0.63 11.81 -6.46
C ASP A 37 -0.85 10.37 -6.00
N LEU A 38 0.13 9.82 -5.26
CA LEU A 38 -0.03 8.51 -4.61
C LEU A 38 -1.21 8.51 -3.62
N LYS A 39 -1.34 9.57 -2.82
CA LYS A 39 -2.46 9.72 -1.87
C LYS A 39 -3.81 9.76 -2.56
N GLY A 40 -3.95 10.56 -3.61
CA GLY A 40 -5.18 10.65 -4.40
C GLY A 40 -5.51 9.33 -5.09
N THR A 41 -4.51 8.66 -5.66
CA THR A 41 -4.67 7.36 -6.32
C THR A 41 -5.18 6.30 -5.34
N LEU A 42 -4.54 6.17 -4.18
CA LEU A 42 -4.94 5.18 -3.18
C LEU A 42 -6.29 5.51 -2.56
N ASP A 43 -6.62 6.78 -2.31
CA ASP A 43 -7.95 7.18 -1.85
C ASP A 43 -9.05 6.72 -2.82
N LEU A 44 -8.86 6.95 -4.11
CA LEU A 44 -9.79 6.51 -5.16
C LEU A 44 -9.92 4.99 -5.22
N VAL A 45 -8.80 4.26 -5.24
CA VAL A 45 -8.81 2.78 -5.32
C VAL A 45 -9.47 2.19 -4.07
N MET A 46 -9.13 2.67 -2.87
CA MET A 46 -9.68 2.15 -1.63
C MET A 46 -11.18 2.43 -1.51
N LYS A 47 -11.64 3.64 -1.87
CA LYS A 47 -13.07 3.95 -1.90
C LYS A 47 -13.82 3.13 -2.94
N LYS A 48 -13.18 2.81 -4.07
CA LYS A 48 -13.78 1.96 -5.11
C LYS A 48 -13.90 0.50 -4.67
N MET A 49 -12.91 -0.02 -3.96
CA MET A 49 -12.87 -1.42 -3.50
C MET A 49 -13.70 -1.66 -2.23
N PHE A 50 -13.62 -0.74 -1.26
CA PHE A 50 -14.14 -0.93 0.10
C PHE A 50 -15.33 -0.01 0.46
N GLY A 51 -15.78 0.84 -0.47
CA GLY A 51 -16.94 1.71 -0.33
C GLY A 51 -16.60 3.19 -0.22
N GLN A 52 -17.52 4.07 -0.67
CA GLN A 52 -17.25 5.50 -0.80
C GLN A 52 -17.04 6.22 0.54
N ASP A 53 -17.60 5.70 1.62
CA ASP A 53 -17.49 6.27 2.98
C ASP A 53 -16.20 5.84 3.71
N ARG A 54 -15.21 5.26 3.00
CA ARG A 54 -13.95 4.86 3.61
C ARG A 54 -13.01 6.06 3.75
N GLU A 55 -12.44 6.19 4.93
CA GLU A 55 -11.36 7.12 5.23
C GLU A 55 -10.04 6.36 5.24
N LEU A 56 -8.96 7.03 4.84
CA LEU A 56 -7.61 6.46 4.86
C LEU A 56 -6.77 7.10 5.95
N ARG A 57 -6.02 6.28 6.68
CA ARG A 57 -5.01 6.71 7.65
C ARG A 57 -3.63 6.31 7.13
N TRP A 58 -2.71 7.27 7.15
CA TRP A 58 -1.36 7.13 6.63
C TRP A 58 -0.39 7.14 7.79
N ARG A 59 0.35 6.04 7.96
CA ARG A 59 1.35 5.90 9.02
C ARG A 59 2.73 5.86 8.40
N PRO A 60 3.70 6.67 8.86
CA PRO A 60 5.09 6.52 8.43
C PRO A 60 5.57 5.09 8.67
N SER A 61 6.25 4.52 7.68
CA SER A 61 6.88 3.19 7.76
C SER A 61 8.22 3.23 7.01
N TYR A 62 8.82 2.07 6.78
CA TYR A 62 10.08 1.93 6.04
C TYR A 62 10.04 0.71 5.13
N PHE A 63 10.28 0.94 3.84
CA PHE A 63 10.56 -0.11 2.87
C PHE A 63 11.84 0.26 2.10
N PRO A 64 12.81 -0.65 1.88
CA PRO A 64 14.08 -0.31 1.24
C PRO A 64 13.98 0.24 -0.19
N PHE A 65 12.87 -0.01 -0.87
CA PHE A 65 12.63 0.40 -2.26
C PHE A 65 11.79 1.67 -2.38
N THR A 66 11.37 2.29 -1.26
CA THR A 66 10.63 3.56 -1.27
C THR A 66 11.10 4.56 -0.21
N GLU A 67 11.09 5.85 -0.56
CA GLU A 67 11.37 6.96 0.36
C GLU A 67 10.69 8.27 -0.11
N PRO A 68 9.73 8.83 0.65
CA PRO A 68 9.15 8.34 1.91
C PRO A 68 8.27 7.08 1.74
N SER A 69 8.15 6.31 2.84
CA SER A 69 7.38 5.07 2.94
C SER A 69 6.21 5.21 3.92
N VAL A 70 5.09 4.53 3.63
CA VAL A 70 3.86 4.56 4.43
C VAL A 70 3.15 3.22 4.48
N GLU A 71 2.54 2.92 5.63
CA GLU A 71 1.47 1.95 5.76
C GLU A 71 0.12 2.67 5.69
N VAL A 72 -0.85 2.06 5.01
CA VAL A 72 -2.17 2.66 4.81
C VAL A 72 -3.24 1.77 5.43
N ASP A 73 -4.01 2.38 6.32
CA ASP A 73 -5.16 1.75 6.95
C ASP A 73 -6.46 2.36 6.40
N ILE A 74 -7.53 1.57 6.36
CA ILE A 74 -8.88 2.03 6.07
C ILE A 74 -9.76 2.03 7.30
N SER A 75 -10.73 2.96 7.35
CA SER A 75 -11.74 2.96 8.39
C SER A 75 -12.53 1.65 8.36
N CYS A 76 -12.74 1.05 9.53
CA CYS A 76 -13.37 -0.26 9.63
C CYS A 76 -14.79 -0.25 9.04
N PHE A 77 -14.99 -1.06 7.99
CA PHE A 77 -16.28 -1.20 7.28
C PHE A 77 -17.41 -1.70 8.18
N LYS A 78 -17.11 -2.46 9.23
CA LYS A 78 -18.12 -3.06 10.11
C LYS A 78 -18.62 -2.12 11.21
N CYS A 79 -17.77 -1.26 11.76
CA CYS A 79 -18.13 -0.42 12.92
C CYS A 79 -18.07 1.09 12.65
N GLY A 80 -17.70 1.50 11.43
CA GLY A 80 -17.58 2.91 11.07
C GLY A 80 -16.54 3.66 11.92
N GLY A 81 -15.51 2.97 12.39
CA GLY A 81 -14.44 3.57 13.20
C GLY A 81 -14.63 3.50 14.72
N LYS A 82 -15.78 3.03 15.23
CA LYS A 82 -16.03 2.94 16.68
C LYS A 82 -15.17 1.90 17.42
N GLY A 83 -14.60 0.95 16.69
CA GLY A 83 -13.87 -0.19 17.24
C GLY A 83 -14.75 -1.45 17.37
N CYS A 84 -14.27 -2.58 16.86
CA CYS A 84 -14.87 -3.90 17.01
C CYS A 84 -13.81 -5.00 16.82
N ASN A 85 -14.21 -6.26 16.98
CA ASN A 85 -13.29 -7.41 16.85
C ASN A 85 -12.55 -7.46 15.50
N VAL A 86 -13.18 -7.01 14.41
CA VAL A 86 -12.57 -7.04 13.06
C VAL A 86 -11.35 -6.11 12.97
N CYS A 87 -11.45 -4.91 13.53
CA CYS A 87 -10.36 -3.93 13.55
C CYS A 87 -9.56 -3.95 14.86
N LYS A 88 -9.69 -5.01 15.66
CA LYS A 88 -9.05 -5.13 16.99
C LYS A 88 -9.31 -3.92 17.89
N HIS A 89 -10.53 -3.40 17.84
CA HIS A 89 -10.99 -2.20 18.58
C HIS A 89 -10.25 -0.89 18.25
N THR A 90 -9.46 -0.82 17.17
CA THR A 90 -8.73 0.40 16.80
C THR A 90 -9.55 1.36 15.93
N GLY A 91 -10.60 0.86 15.27
CA GLY A 91 -11.34 1.59 14.24
C GLY A 91 -10.70 1.54 12.85
N TRP A 92 -9.50 0.99 12.71
CA TRP A 92 -8.69 0.97 11.49
C TRP A 92 -8.23 -0.45 11.13
N ILE A 93 -8.08 -0.72 9.84
CA ILE A 93 -7.57 -2.00 9.32
C ILE A 93 -6.46 -1.68 8.33
N GLU A 94 -5.25 -2.12 8.61
CA GLU A 94 -4.12 -2.04 7.68
C GLU A 94 -4.39 -2.94 6.47
N ILE A 95 -4.15 -2.42 5.27
CA ILE A 95 -4.46 -3.12 4.03
C ILE A 95 -3.36 -3.07 2.97
N LEU A 96 -2.44 -2.11 3.03
CA LEU A 96 -1.34 -1.97 2.06
C LEU A 96 -0.17 -1.15 2.62
N GLY A 97 1.00 -1.37 2.03
CA GLY A 97 2.15 -0.47 2.10
C GLY A 97 2.36 0.25 0.77
N ALA A 98 2.88 1.47 0.82
CA ALA A 98 3.19 2.27 -0.37
C ALA A 98 4.30 3.29 -0.09
N GLY A 99 4.77 3.98 -1.13
CA GLY A 99 5.73 5.07 -0.99
C GLY A 99 6.20 5.60 -2.33
N MET A 100 7.05 6.62 -2.29
CA MET A 100 7.74 7.15 -3.48
C MET A 100 8.90 6.23 -3.81
N VAL A 101 9.10 5.86 -5.07
CA VAL A 101 10.20 4.97 -5.48
C VAL A 101 11.54 5.60 -5.08
N HIS A 102 12.39 4.82 -4.39
CA HIS A 102 13.68 5.31 -3.93
C HIS A 102 14.61 5.61 -5.14
N PRO A 103 15.38 6.72 -5.14
CA PRO A 103 16.25 7.10 -6.27
C PRO A 103 17.15 5.97 -6.79
N ASN A 104 17.83 5.25 -5.90
CA ASN A 104 18.65 4.08 -6.27
C ASN A 104 17.90 3.04 -7.11
N VAL A 105 16.60 2.83 -6.89
CA VAL A 105 15.80 1.88 -7.67
C VAL A 105 15.60 2.38 -9.10
N LEU A 106 15.34 3.69 -9.27
CA LEU A 106 15.22 4.34 -10.58
C LEU A 106 16.55 4.30 -11.34
N GLU A 107 17.64 4.72 -10.70
CA GLU A 107 18.97 4.76 -11.30
C GLU A 107 19.47 3.37 -11.72
N MET A 108 19.28 2.35 -10.87
CA MET A 108 19.60 0.96 -11.21
C MET A 108 18.76 0.42 -12.38
N SER A 109 17.61 1.05 -12.66
CA SER A 109 16.74 0.72 -13.79
C SER A 109 17.01 1.58 -15.02
N GLY A 110 18.04 2.44 -14.99
CA GLY A 110 18.42 3.32 -16.10
C GLY A 110 17.56 4.58 -16.24
N LEU A 111 16.88 5.00 -15.18
CA LEU A 111 16.05 6.20 -15.13
C LEU A 111 16.71 7.28 -14.25
N ASP A 112 16.82 8.50 -14.78
CA ASP A 112 17.36 9.67 -14.06
C ASP A 112 16.36 10.14 -12.98
N SER A 113 16.70 9.90 -11.73
CA SER A 113 15.89 10.23 -10.55
C SER A 113 15.74 11.74 -10.28
N SER A 114 16.48 12.60 -10.98
CA SER A 114 16.28 14.05 -10.93
C SER A 114 15.19 14.55 -11.89
N VAL A 115 14.81 13.71 -12.86
CA VAL A 115 13.79 14.00 -13.88
C VAL A 115 12.47 13.31 -13.58
N TYR A 116 12.53 12.05 -13.14
CA TYR A 116 11.40 11.17 -12.91
C TYR A 116 11.11 10.93 -11.42
#